data_AF-A0A1C5LA91-F1
#
_entry.id   AF-A0A1C5LA91-F1
#
_cell.length_a   1.000
_cell.length_b   1.000
_cell.length_c   1.000
_cell.angle_alpha   90.00
_cell.angle_beta   90.00
_cell.angle_gamma   90.00
#
_symmetry.space_group_name_H-M   'P 1'
#
loop_
_entity.id
_entity.type
_entity.pdbx_description
1 polymer ?
#
loop_
_entity_poly.entity_id
_entity_poly.type
_entity_poly.pdbx_seq_one_letter_code
_entity_poly.pdbx_strand_id
1 'polypeptide(L)'
;MSWYNEATFYHIYPLGLTGAPKENDYGTPVHRLNTLLPWIDHIKEIGCTALYIGPLFESVGHGYETTDYKKLDSRLGTNEDLTNFVKACHDKGIRVIFDGVFNHTGRDFFAFKDIQKNRENSPYVNWYCNVNFGGNTEYNDGFSYENWGGYNLLVKLNQRNPEVQNYICDVIRFWVSEFDIDGIRLDAADVLDFDFMRVLRHTADEVKKDFWLMGEVIHGDYSRWVNGQTLHSVTNYALHKALYSGHNDHNYFEIAHTVKYLQNMGDLDLYNFVDNHDVERIHTKLQNKAHFAPVHVLLYTLPGVPSIYYGSEFGIDGKKEKFSDASLRPALDLKDYADAVTKNPCTALIAALGKVRQGTPALSYGSYSELALTNRQFAFARDLDGVRVIVTVNNDDSEAEMNLPTGSADEYVGALTGKKVRVEYGRIRVSIAANSGEIWLPAGDMPEYKPVQVEVPETAAAKENESNAPETEENQAAEAGSVAEAPSTPEAEASSSQETAAEVPNPDKTPEEMTVGELQAAILAKMAGNGPVTDQMKKTVYDNIWHDSLVNWLKSFR
;
A
#
# COMPACT_ATOMS: atom_id res chain seq x y z
N MET A 1 -5.45 -12.09 -23.47
CA MET A 1 -5.60 -11.71 -22.05
C MET A 1 -4.31 -12.05 -21.37
N SER A 2 -3.81 -11.17 -20.51
CA SER A 2 -2.57 -11.37 -19.77
C SER A 2 -2.86 -12.09 -18.45
N TRP A 3 -1.88 -12.83 -17.92
CA TRP A 3 -2.09 -13.61 -16.69
C TRP A 3 -2.37 -12.73 -15.46
N TYR A 4 -1.89 -11.49 -15.45
CA TYR A 4 -2.00 -10.59 -14.29
C TYR A 4 -3.42 -10.05 -14.04
N ASN A 5 -4.32 -10.09 -15.03
CA ASN A 5 -5.72 -9.68 -14.87
C ASN A 5 -6.52 -10.64 -13.96
N GLU A 6 -6.19 -11.93 -13.99
CA GLU A 6 -6.75 -12.96 -13.09
C GLU A 6 -5.90 -13.19 -11.84
N ALA A 7 -4.78 -12.48 -11.71
CA ALA A 7 -3.87 -12.72 -10.60
C ALA A 7 -4.47 -12.33 -9.25
N THR A 8 -4.12 -13.11 -8.23
CA THR A 8 -4.22 -12.71 -6.82
C THR A 8 -2.81 -12.84 -6.25
N PHE A 9 -2.30 -11.72 -5.75
CA PHE A 9 -0.94 -11.61 -5.26
C PHE A 9 -0.80 -12.02 -3.81
N TYR A 10 0.33 -12.66 -3.52
CA TYR A 10 0.86 -12.80 -2.18
C TYR A 10 2.19 -12.05 -2.13
N HIS A 11 2.38 -11.18 -1.14
CA HIS A 11 3.53 -10.30 -1.00
C HIS A 11 4.33 -10.71 0.23
N ILE A 12 5.57 -11.14 0.03
CA ILE A 12 6.52 -11.47 1.11
C ILE A 12 7.63 -10.41 1.21
N TYR A 13 8.04 -10.10 2.43
CA TYR A 13 9.31 -9.41 2.69
C TYR A 13 10.31 -10.46 3.24
N PRO A 14 11.22 -11.01 2.41
CA PRO A 14 11.89 -12.28 2.69
C PRO A 14 12.85 -12.21 3.88
N LEU A 15 13.55 -11.08 4.06
CA LEU A 15 14.46 -10.86 5.20
C LEU A 15 13.72 -10.93 6.54
N GLY A 16 12.55 -10.27 6.63
CA GLY A 16 11.70 -10.28 7.82
C GLY A 16 11.09 -11.65 8.07
N LEU A 17 10.38 -12.18 7.06
CA LEU A 17 9.69 -13.48 7.12
C LEU A 17 10.61 -14.62 7.58
N THR A 18 11.84 -14.67 7.07
CA THR A 18 12.82 -15.71 7.43
C THR A 18 13.59 -15.46 8.74
N GLY A 19 13.38 -14.31 9.40
CA GLY A 19 14.18 -13.92 10.57
C GLY A 19 15.66 -13.72 10.24
N ALA A 20 15.96 -13.16 9.07
CA ALA A 20 17.32 -12.80 8.69
C ALA A 20 17.91 -11.74 9.65
N PRO A 21 19.24 -11.75 9.90
CA PRO A 21 19.90 -10.68 10.65
C PRO A 21 19.66 -9.31 10.01
N LYS A 22 19.46 -8.28 10.85
CA LYS A 22 19.19 -6.91 10.37
C LYS A 22 20.30 -6.36 9.49
N GLU A 23 21.55 -6.58 9.90
CA GLU A 23 22.75 -6.22 9.15
C GLU A 23 23.34 -7.45 8.45
N ASN A 24 23.97 -7.23 7.32
CA ASN A 24 24.70 -8.21 6.53
C ASN A 24 26.20 -8.09 6.82
N ASP A 25 26.81 -9.19 7.27
CA ASP A 25 28.27 -9.28 7.48
C ASP A 25 29.02 -9.71 6.21
N TYR A 26 28.30 -9.94 5.11
CA TYR A 26 28.77 -10.55 3.86
C TYR A 26 29.48 -11.89 4.09
N GLY A 27 29.05 -12.62 5.12
CA GLY A 27 29.63 -13.90 5.53
C GLY A 27 29.28 -15.07 4.62
N THR A 28 29.35 -16.28 5.19
CA THR A 28 28.95 -17.49 4.47
C THR A 28 27.43 -17.50 4.26
N PRO A 29 26.93 -17.73 3.03
CA PRO A 29 25.50 -17.81 2.77
C PRO A 29 24.75 -18.77 3.69
N VAL A 30 23.57 -18.35 4.16
CA VAL A 30 22.67 -19.17 4.97
C VAL A 30 21.38 -19.36 4.21
N HIS A 31 21.08 -20.61 3.85
CA HIS A 31 19.97 -21.03 2.96
C HIS A 31 18.56 -20.86 3.56
N ARG A 32 18.24 -19.68 4.10
CA ARG A 32 16.94 -19.36 4.72
C ARG A 32 15.80 -19.37 3.70
N LEU A 33 16.04 -19.04 2.43
CA LEU A 33 15.02 -19.04 1.39
C LEU A 33 14.35 -20.43 1.25
N ASN A 34 15.08 -21.51 1.49
CA ASN A 34 14.55 -22.88 1.44
C ASN A 34 13.51 -23.18 2.54
N THR A 35 13.44 -22.41 3.62
CA THR A 35 12.35 -22.53 4.62
C THR A 35 11.02 -22.01 4.06
N LEU A 36 11.03 -21.27 2.95
CA LEU A 36 9.84 -20.75 2.29
C LEU A 36 9.21 -21.74 1.30
N LEU A 37 9.86 -22.86 0.98
CA LEU A 37 9.31 -23.87 0.04
C LEU A 37 7.90 -24.37 0.45
N PRO A 38 7.58 -24.65 1.73
CA PRO A 38 6.22 -25.02 2.16
C PRO A 38 5.20 -23.88 2.00
N TRP A 39 5.63 -22.62 2.02
CA TRP A 39 4.72 -21.49 1.81
C TRP A 39 4.18 -21.45 0.39
N ILE A 40 4.88 -22.00 -0.60
CA ILE A 40 4.39 -22.08 -1.99
C ILE A 40 3.08 -22.89 -2.06
N ASP A 41 2.99 -23.99 -1.31
CA ASP A 41 1.76 -24.79 -1.22
C ASP A 41 0.65 -24.05 -0.47
N HIS A 42 0.97 -23.32 0.60
CA HIS A 42 0.00 -22.49 1.33
C HIS A 42 -0.57 -21.34 0.47
N ILE A 43 0.31 -20.59 -0.22
CA ILE A 43 -0.04 -19.51 -1.16
C ILE A 43 -1.03 -20.02 -2.21
N LYS A 44 -0.81 -21.23 -2.74
CA LYS A 44 -1.73 -21.87 -3.67
C LYS A 44 -3.05 -22.29 -3.01
N GLU A 45 -3.02 -22.83 -1.79
CA GLU A 45 -4.21 -23.27 -1.06
C GLU A 45 -5.18 -22.11 -0.74
N ILE A 46 -4.65 -20.94 -0.41
CA ILE A 46 -5.44 -19.70 -0.20
C ILE A 46 -5.88 -19.02 -1.50
N GLY A 47 -5.51 -19.57 -2.67
CA GLY A 47 -5.97 -19.08 -3.97
C GLY A 47 -5.13 -17.96 -4.60
N CYS A 48 -3.93 -17.68 -4.08
CA CYS A 48 -2.99 -16.78 -4.74
C CYS A 48 -2.32 -17.47 -5.94
N THR A 49 -2.04 -16.71 -6.99
CA THR A 49 -1.50 -17.17 -8.28
C THR A 49 -0.23 -16.41 -8.71
N ALA A 50 0.17 -15.41 -7.92
CA ALA A 50 1.42 -14.69 -8.10
C ALA A 50 2.06 -14.36 -6.74
N LEU A 51 3.39 -14.38 -6.69
CA LEU A 51 4.22 -14.08 -5.54
C LEU A 51 5.09 -12.87 -5.85
N TYR A 52 4.84 -11.77 -5.15
CA TYR A 52 5.74 -10.62 -5.12
C TYR A 52 6.70 -10.78 -3.94
N ILE A 53 7.99 -10.87 -4.27
CA ILE A 53 9.09 -10.90 -3.31
C ILE A 53 9.66 -9.49 -3.24
N GLY A 54 9.60 -8.88 -2.05
CA GLY A 54 10.31 -7.64 -1.75
C GLY A 54 11.84 -7.82 -1.85
N PRO A 55 12.63 -6.82 -1.43
CA PRO A 55 14.08 -6.82 -1.67
C PRO A 55 14.79 -8.10 -1.19
N LEU A 56 15.50 -8.74 -2.11
CA LEU A 56 16.12 -10.06 -1.95
C LEU A 56 17.59 -10.13 -2.41
N PHE A 57 18.08 -9.10 -3.09
CA PHE A 57 19.45 -9.01 -3.59
C PHE A 57 20.40 -8.45 -2.53
N GLU A 58 21.70 -8.75 -2.64
CA GLU A 58 22.70 -8.45 -1.62
C GLU A 58 22.69 -6.98 -1.20
N SER A 59 22.46 -6.74 0.09
CA SER A 59 22.27 -5.41 0.67
C SER A 59 22.96 -5.31 2.04
N VAL A 60 23.18 -4.10 2.55
CA VAL A 60 23.75 -3.92 3.90
C VAL A 60 22.73 -4.30 4.98
N GLY A 61 21.52 -3.74 4.92
CA GLY A 61 20.53 -3.80 6.00
C GLY A 61 19.16 -4.26 5.52
N HIS A 62 18.26 -3.34 5.22
CA HIS A 62 16.84 -3.59 4.95
C HIS A 62 16.50 -3.96 3.50
N GLY A 63 17.48 -4.16 2.62
CA GLY A 63 17.30 -4.67 1.25
C GLY A 63 17.31 -3.61 0.15
N TYR A 64 17.00 -2.35 0.47
CA TYR A 64 16.91 -1.26 -0.51
C TYR A 64 18.26 -0.58 -0.77
N GLU A 65 19.21 -0.72 0.14
CA GLU A 65 20.61 -0.34 -0.02
C GLU A 65 21.39 -1.39 -0.82
N THR A 66 20.92 -1.72 -2.02
CA THR A 66 21.47 -2.82 -2.85
C THR A 66 22.95 -2.60 -3.21
N THR A 67 23.73 -3.68 -3.09
CA THR A 67 25.19 -3.72 -3.28
C THR A 67 25.61 -4.60 -4.45
N ASP A 68 24.83 -5.63 -4.77
CA ASP A 68 24.94 -6.43 -6.00
C ASP A 68 23.56 -6.92 -6.45
N TYR A 69 23.05 -6.40 -7.58
CA TYR A 69 21.77 -6.83 -8.14
C TYR A 69 21.78 -8.24 -8.73
N LYS A 70 22.95 -8.89 -8.90
CA LYS A 70 23.08 -10.22 -9.54
C LYS A 70 23.34 -11.34 -8.56
N LYS A 71 23.31 -11.04 -7.26
CA LYS A 71 23.57 -11.99 -6.16
C LYS A 71 22.43 -11.95 -5.14
N LEU A 72 21.80 -13.10 -4.87
CA LEU A 72 20.87 -13.25 -3.75
C LEU A 72 21.59 -12.86 -2.45
N ASP A 73 20.92 -12.11 -1.58
CA ASP A 73 21.47 -11.71 -0.29
C ASP A 73 21.93 -12.92 0.51
N SER A 74 23.18 -12.90 0.99
CA SER A 74 23.81 -14.03 1.67
C SER A 74 23.10 -14.43 2.97
N ARG A 75 22.28 -13.55 3.56
CA ARG A 75 21.41 -13.90 4.69
C ARG A 75 20.23 -14.79 4.28
N LEU A 76 19.86 -14.80 3.00
CA LEU A 76 18.78 -15.62 2.41
C LEU A 76 19.29 -16.90 1.73
N GLY A 77 20.48 -16.88 1.12
CA GLY A 77 21.11 -18.07 0.55
C GLY A 77 22.00 -17.77 -0.65
N THR A 78 21.90 -18.60 -1.68
CA THR A 78 22.63 -18.52 -2.94
C THR A 78 21.69 -18.35 -4.15
N ASN A 79 22.24 -17.96 -5.30
CA ASN A 79 21.46 -17.92 -6.55
C ASN A 79 20.83 -19.28 -6.90
N GLU A 80 21.47 -20.41 -6.57
CA GLU A 80 20.89 -21.75 -6.78
C GLU A 80 19.64 -21.97 -5.93
N ASP A 81 19.61 -21.49 -4.68
CA ASP A 81 18.40 -21.53 -3.85
C ASP A 81 17.28 -20.68 -4.49
N LEU A 82 17.60 -19.51 -5.06
CA LEU A 82 16.63 -18.64 -5.73
C LEU A 82 16.07 -19.28 -7.00
N THR A 83 16.91 -19.82 -7.89
CA THR A 83 16.47 -20.54 -9.11
C THR A 83 15.58 -21.72 -8.74
N ASN A 84 15.95 -22.51 -7.71
CA ASN A 84 15.14 -23.63 -7.24
C ASN A 84 13.79 -23.17 -6.63
N PHE A 85 13.79 -22.06 -5.87
CA PHE A 85 12.58 -21.49 -5.29
C PHE A 85 11.60 -20.97 -6.37
N VAL A 86 12.09 -20.20 -7.36
CA VAL A 86 11.23 -19.71 -8.46
C VAL A 86 10.70 -20.87 -9.28
N LYS A 87 11.52 -21.87 -9.60
CA LYS A 87 11.07 -23.08 -10.27
C LYS A 87 9.97 -23.80 -9.49
N ALA A 88 10.09 -23.90 -8.16
CA ALA A 88 9.06 -24.51 -7.31
C ALA A 88 7.74 -23.70 -7.32
N CYS A 89 7.79 -22.37 -7.42
CA CYS A 89 6.60 -21.54 -7.65
C CYS A 89 5.95 -21.87 -9.01
N HIS A 90 6.73 -21.93 -10.10
CA HIS A 90 6.21 -22.26 -11.42
C HIS A 90 5.64 -23.67 -11.54
N ASP A 91 6.26 -24.67 -10.90
CA ASP A 91 5.74 -26.05 -10.82
C ASP A 91 4.35 -26.09 -10.15
N LYS A 92 4.02 -25.08 -9.33
CA LYS A 92 2.71 -24.90 -8.70
C LYS A 92 1.82 -23.91 -9.46
N GLY A 93 2.29 -23.28 -10.54
CA GLY A 93 1.55 -22.29 -11.33
C GLY A 93 1.52 -20.90 -10.70
N ILE A 94 2.42 -20.60 -9.77
CA ILE A 94 2.59 -19.28 -9.16
C ILE A 94 3.64 -18.49 -9.95
N ARG A 95 3.26 -17.30 -10.43
CA ARG A 95 4.17 -16.34 -11.09
C ARG A 95 5.05 -15.63 -10.07
N VAL A 96 6.29 -15.29 -10.40
CA VAL A 96 7.22 -14.64 -9.46
C VAL A 96 7.67 -13.26 -9.92
N ILE A 97 7.55 -12.29 -9.03
CA ILE A 97 7.81 -10.87 -9.24
C ILE A 97 8.87 -10.42 -8.24
N PHE A 98 9.93 -9.77 -8.70
CA PHE A 98 11.01 -9.26 -7.86
C PHE A 98 10.91 -7.74 -7.64
N ASP A 99 11.50 -7.27 -6.54
CA ASP A 99 11.69 -5.84 -6.29
C ASP A 99 12.89 -5.27 -7.07
N GLY A 100 12.63 -4.22 -7.85
CA GLY A 100 13.56 -3.51 -8.72
C GLY A 100 13.91 -2.15 -8.14
N VAL A 101 14.89 -2.14 -7.23
CA VAL A 101 15.38 -0.92 -6.57
C VAL A 101 16.31 -0.13 -7.49
N PHE A 102 15.74 0.53 -8.50
CA PHE A 102 16.50 1.15 -9.59
C PHE A 102 16.64 2.68 -9.49
N ASN A 103 16.09 3.29 -8.44
CA ASN A 103 16.25 4.72 -8.16
C ASN A 103 17.61 5.05 -7.52
N HIS A 104 18.13 4.15 -6.70
CA HIS A 104 19.33 4.34 -5.88
C HIS A 104 20.06 3.01 -5.64
N THR A 105 21.32 3.09 -5.20
CA THR A 105 22.08 1.93 -4.69
C THR A 105 22.51 2.15 -3.25
N GLY A 106 22.90 1.08 -2.55
CA GLY A 106 23.68 1.20 -1.32
C GLY A 106 25.08 1.77 -1.61
N ARG A 107 25.74 2.29 -0.57
CA ARG A 107 27.12 2.78 -0.63
C ARG A 107 28.15 1.68 -0.91
N ASP A 108 27.85 0.43 -0.60
CA ASP A 108 28.73 -0.71 -0.88
C ASP A 108 28.63 -1.24 -2.33
N PHE A 109 27.83 -0.60 -3.18
CA PHE A 109 27.73 -0.94 -4.59
C PHE A 109 29.04 -0.67 -5.35
N PHE A 110 29.43 -1.57 -6.26
CA PHE A 110 30.77 -1.56 -6.89
C PHE A 110 31.14 -0.21 -7.54
N ALA A 111 30.18 0.44 -8.19
CA ALA A 111 30.39 1.72 -8.87
C ALA A 111 30.64 2.86 -7.87
N PHE A 112 29.92 2.88 -6.74
CA PHE A 112 30.15 3.87 -5.68
C PHE A 112 31.47 3.64 -4.95
N LYS A 113 31.82 2.39 -4.64
CA LYS A 113 33.11 2.04 -4.01
C LYS A 113 34.31 2.44 -4.86
N ASP A 114 34.17 2.41 -6.18
CA ASP A 114 35.20 2.89 -7.09
C ASP A 114 35.35 4.44 -7.01
N ILE A 115 34.25 5.20 -6.88
CA ILE A 115 34.30 6.64 -6.62
C ILE A 115 34.95 6.93 -5.27
N GLN A 116 34.60 6.21 -4.20
CA GLN A 116 35.24 6.37 -2.88
C GLN A 116 36.76 6.18 -2.94
N LYS A 117 37.24 5.30 -3.82
CA LYS A 117 38.67 4.97 -3.96
C LYS A 117 39.42 5.88 -4.93
N ASN A 118 38.86 6.12 -6.11
CA ASN A 118 39.54 6.77 -7.25
C ASN A 118 39.09 8.23 -7.45
N ARG A 119 38.02 8.64 -6.76
CA ARG A 119 37.43 9.98 -6.76
C ARG A 119 37.17 10.52 -8.17
N GLU A 120 37.77 11.66 -8.52
CA GLU A 120 37.62 12.35 -9.81
C GLU A 120 38.04 11.48 -11.01
N ASN A 121 38.83 10.42 -10.77
CA ASN A 121 39.35 9.50 -11.79
C ASN A 121 38.49 8.24 -11.96
N SER A 122 37.41 8.08 -11.18
CA SER A 122 36.49 6.94 -11.35
C SER A 122 35.70 7.08 -12.66
N PRO A 123 35.55 6.01 -13.46
CA PRO A 123 34.67 6.06 -14.63
C PRO A 123 33.19 6.20 -14.23
N TYR A 124 32.84 5.86 -12.99
CA TYR A 124 31.46 5.79 -12.52
C TYR A 124 30.93 7.11 -11.94
N VAL A 125 31.70 8.22 -11.91
CA VAL A 125 31.23 9.50 -11.36
C VAL A 125 29.88 9.94 -11.94
N ASN A 126 29.69 9.74 -13.25
CA ASN A 126 28.45 10.11 -13.95
C ASN A 126 27.29 9.11 -13.76
N TRP A 127 27.49 8.00 -13.04
CA TRP A 127 26.42 7.05 -12.69
C TRP A 127 25.54 7.58 -11.56
N TYR A 128 25.99 8.59 -10.81
CA TYR A 128 25.29 9.14 -9.66
C TYR A 128 24.99 10.63 -9.84
N CYS A 129 23.90 11.09 -9.23
CA CYS A 129 23.48 12.48 -9.33
C CYS A 129 24.31 13.41 -8.43
N ASN A 130 24.72 14.57 -8.98
CA ASN A 130 25.33 15.68 -8.26
C ASN A 130 26.54 15.34 -7.37
N VAL A 131 27.41 14.42 -7.83
CA VAL A 131 28.70 14.11 -7.16
C VAL A 131 29.59 15.37 -7.14
N ASN A 132 29.93 15.84 -5.94
CA ASN A 132 30.71 17.04 -5.69
C ASN A 132 31.90 16.76 -4.77
N PHE A 133 33.09 16.72 -5.36
CA PHE A 133 34.36 16.44 -4.69
C PHE A 133 34.88 17.55 -3.76
N GLY A 134 34.24 18.73 -3.75
CA GLY A 134 34.47 19.79 -2.76
C GLY A 134 33.48 19.75 -1.57
N GLY A 135 32.49 18.86 -1.60
CA GLY A 135 31.52 18.66 -0.51
C GLY A 135 31.93 17.54 0.44
N ASN A 136 31.04 17.20 1.39
CA ASN A 136 31.18 16.00 2.23
C ASN A 136 29.82 15.56 2.77
N THR A 137 29.75 14.34 3.32
CA THR A 137 28.60 13.80 4.07
C THR A 137 29.02 13.38 5.48
N GLU A 138 28.10 12.90 6.31
CA GLU A 138 28.38 12.32 7.63
C GLU A 138 29.32 11.11 7.59
N TYR A 139 29.45 10.45 6.43
CA TYR A 139 30.37 9.33 6.22
C TYR A 139 31.83 9.75 5.95
N ASN A 140 32.07 11.05 5.73
CA ASN A 140 33.40 11.64 5.58
C ASN A 140 34.26 11.07 4.42
N ASP A 141 33.65 10.70 3.29
CA ASP A 141 34.38 10.26 2.08
C ASP A 141 35.15 11.41 1.37
N GLY A 142 34.94 12.66 1.80
CA GLY A 142 35.51 13.86 1.18
C GLY A 142 34.84 14.24 -0.15
N PHE A 143 33.58 13.86 -0.33
CA PHE A 143 32.69 14.34 -1.40
C PHE A 143 31.23 14.24 -0.95
N SER A 144 30.34 14.99 -1.59
CA SER A 144 28.88 14.87 -1.42
C SER A 144 28.22 14.41 -2.72
N TYR A 145 26.95 14.02 -2.65
CA TYR A 145 26.15 13.49 -3.77
C TYR A 145 24.66 13.67 -3.47
N GLU A 146 23.80 13.48 -4.47
CA GLU A 146 22.35 13.41 -4.26
C GLU A 146 21.93 12.03 -3.75
N ASN A 147 21.02 12.02 -2.78
CA ASN A 147 20.53 10.81 -2.12
C ASN A 147 19.00 10.69 -2.28
N TRP A 148 18.44 9.57 -1.85
CA TRP A 148 16.99 9.42 -1.72
C TRP A 148 16.51 9.79 -0.31
N GLY A 149 15.46 10.61 -0.22
CA GLY A 149 14.77 10.94 1.05
C GLY A 149 15.58 11.70 2.09
N GLY A 150 16.79 12.17 1.78
CA GLY A 150 17.73 12.75 2.76
C GLY A 150 18.69 11.73 3.38
N TYR A 151 18.62 10.45 2.99
CA TYR A 151 19.41 9.36 3.57
C TYR A 151 20.65 9.08 2.73
N ASN A 152 21.83 9.54 3.17
CA ASN A 152 23.07 9.35 2.41
C ASN A 152 23.50 7.88 2.23
N LEU A 153 22.91 6.92 2.94
CA LEU A 153 23.07 5.48 2.65
C LEU A 153 22.56 5.08 1.25
N LEU A 154 21.55 5.80 0.74
CA LEU A 154 20.80 5.49 -0.46
C LEU A 154 21.20 6.48 -1.57
N VAL A 155 22.24 6.11 -2.32
CA VAL A 155 22.94 6.96 -3.30
C VAL A 155 22.16 6.99 -4.61
N LYS A 156 21.69 8.16 -5.05
CA LYS A 156 20.76 8.27 -6.17
C LYS A 156 21.44 8.07 -7.52
N LEU A 157 20.91 7.14 -8.31
CA LEU A 157 21.39 6.84 -9.67
C LEU A 157 20.97 7.92 -10.67
N ASN A 158 21.90 8.24 -11.59
CA ASN A 158 21.64 9.09 -12.74
C ASN A 158 20.95 8.27 -13.84
N GLN A 159 19.63 8.16 -13.75
CA GLN A 159 18.77 7.42 -14.68
C GLN A 159 18.80 7.94 -16.14
N ARG A 160 19.45 9.09 -16.40
CA ARG A 160 19.67 9.64 -17.75
C ARG A 160 21.01 9.24 -18.36
N ASN A 161 21.90 8.61 -17.59
CA ASN A 161 23.16 8.08 -18.11
C ASN A 161 22.90 6.76 -18.87
N PRO A 162 23.23 6.66 -20.17
CA PRO A 162 23.04 5.42 -20.94
C PRO A 162 23.74 4.20 -20.35
N GLU A 163 24.88 4.35 -19.67
CA GLU A 163 25.56 3.23 -19.01
C GLU A 163 24.75 2.67 -17.84
N VAL A 164 24.12 3.54 -17.04
CA VAL A 164 23.21 3.14 -15.96
C VAL A 164 21.97 2.46 -16.54
N GLN A 165 21.37 3.04 -17.58
CA GLN A 165 20.21 2.44 -18.25
C GLN A 165 20.53 1.05 -18.80
N ASN A 166 21.63 0.90 -19.54
CA ASN A 166 22.08 -0.38 -20.07
C ASN A 166 22.36 -1.39 -18.96
N TYR A 167 23.08 -0.99 -17.89
CA TYR A 167 23.37 -1.85 -16.76
C TYR A 167 22.09 -2.39 -16.09
N ILE A 168 21.09 -1.54 -15.84
CA ILE A 168 19.81 -1.98 -15.26
C ILE A 168 19.04 -2.88 -16.23
N CYS A 169 19.03 -2.59 -17.54
CA CYS A 169 18.42 -3.49 -18.52
C CYS A 169 19.10 -4.87 -18.55
N ASP A 170 20.43 -4.92 -18.39
CA ASP A 170 21.21 -6.15 -18.31
C ASP A 170 21.11 -6.86 -16.96
N VAL A 171 20.65 -6.17 -15.91
CA VAL A 171 20.19 -6.78 -14.65
C VAL A 171 18.84 -7.46 -14.87
N ILE A 172 17.88 -6.80 -15.52
CA ILE A 172 16.56 -7.37 -15.83
C ILE A 172 16.72 -8.60 -16.74
N ARG A 173 17.48 -8.50 -17.83
CA ARG A 173 17.79 -9.63 -18.72
C ARG A 173 18.42 -10.80 -17.95
N PHE A 174 19.35 -10.51 -17.05
CA PHE A 174 19.96 -11.53 -16.19
C PHE A 174 18.93 -12.21 -15.27
N TRP A 175 18.06 -11.45 -14.60
CA TRP A 175 17.01 -12.03 -13.74
C TRP A 175 16.06 -12.94 -14.50
N VAL A 176 15.66 -12.57 -15.72
CA VAL A 176 14.82 -13.45 -16.56
C VAL A 176 15.62 -14.67 -17.03
N SER A 177 16.88 -14.53 -17.43
CA SER A 177 17.68 -15.67 -17.92
C SER A 177 18.10 -16.67 -16.83
N GLU A 178 18.35 -16.21 -15.61
CA GLU A 178 18.90 -17.01 -14.50
C GLU A 178 17.80 -17.57 -13.58
N PHE A 179 16.72 -16.79 -13.37
CA PHE A 179 15.65 -17.10 -12.42
C PHE A 179 14.26 -17.27 -13.06
N ASP A 180 14.09 -16.98 -14.35
CA ASP A 180 12.80 -17.06 -15.08
C ASP A 180 11.65 -16.24 -14.46
N ILE A 181 11.94 -15.08 -13.86
CA ILE A 181 10.89 -14.22 -13.26
C ILE A 181 9.83 -13.78 -14.29
N ASP A 182 8.65 -13.40 -13.79
CA ASP A 182 7.46 -13.04 -14.59
C ASP A 182 7.10 -11.55 -14.52
N GLY A 183 7.78 -10.78 -13.67
CA GLY A 183 7.62 -9.33 -13.61
C GLY A 183 8.52 -8.65 -12.56
N ILE A 184 8.44 -7.32 -12.51
CA ILE A 184 9.18 -6.48 -11.56
C ILE A 184 8.25 -5.44 -10.91
N ARG A 185 8.38 -5.26 -9.59
CA ARG A 185 7.90 -4.09 -8.85
C ARG A 185 9.02 -3.05 -8.83
N LEU A 186 8.79 -1.86 -9.37
CA LEU A 186 9.74 -0.75 -9.34
C LEU A 186 9.58 0.03 -8.04
N ASP A 187 10.65 0.10 -7.26
CA ASP A 187 10.73 0.92 -6.05
C ASP A 187 10.72 2.42 -6.37
N ALA A 188 10.06 3.21 -5.51
CA ALA A 188 9.99 4.67 -5.63
C ALA A 188 9.68 5.17 -7.06
N ALA A 189 8.73 4.51 -7.74
CA ALA A 189 8.40 4.78 -9.13
C ALA A 189 7.75 6.17 -9.36
N ASP A 190 7.25 6.80 -8.31
CA ASP A 190 6.78 8.19 -8.35
C ASP A 190 7.90 9.21 -8.63
N VAL A 191 9.16 8.88 -8.34
CA VAL A 191 10.35 9.74 -8.57
C VAL A 191 11.31 9.24 -9.66
N LEU A 192 11.00 8.12 -10.33
CA LEU A 192 11.75 7.66 -11.51
C LEU A 192 11.48 8.54 -12.74
N ASP A 193 12.48 8.70 -13.60
CA ASP A 193 12.36 9.46 -14.85
C ASP A 193 11.47 8.69 -15.87
N PHE A 194 10.52 9.39 -16.50
CA PHE A 194 9.57 8.76 -17.44
C PHE A 194 10.26 8.19 -18.69
N ASP A 195 11.36 8.77 -19.16
CA ASP A 195 12.11 8.22 -20.30
C ASP A 195 12.82 6.93 -19.89
N PHE A 196 13.34 6.86 -18.65
CA PHE A 196 13.88 5.64 -18.08
C PHE A 196 12.80 4.55 -17.94
N MET A 197 11.60 4.89 -17.47
CA MET A 197 10.47 3.94 -17.44
C MET A 197 10.13 3.36 -18.83
N ARG A 198 10.19 4.16 -19.90
CA ARG A 198 9.96 3.65 -21.26
C ARG A 198 11.05 2.68 -21.71
N VAL A 199 12.30 2.91 -21.30
CA VAL A 199 13.42 1.96 -21.54
C VAL A 199 13.21 0.66 -20.78
N LEU A 200 12.78 0.73 -19.51
CA LEU A 200 12.42 -0.47 -18.73
C LEU A 200 11.23 -1.21 -19.35
N ARG A 201 10.23 -0.48 -19.85
CA ARG A 201 9.07 -1.08 -20.56
C ARG A 201 9.47 -1.79 -21.84
N HIS A 202 10.30 -1.17 -22.68
CA HIS A 202 10.83 -1.84 -23.87
C HIS A 202 11.60 -3.11 -23.50
N THR A 203 12.38 -3.07 -22.42
CA THR A 203 13.13 -4.24 -21.92
C THR A 203 12.19 -5.33 -21.42
N ALA A 204 11.09 -5.00 -20.73
CA ALA A 204 10.07 -5.96 -20.33
C ALA A 204 9.40 -6.64 -21.55
N ASP A 205 9.03 -5.85 -22.57
CA ASP A 205 8.44 -6.36 -23.81
C ASP A 205 9.44 -7.22 -24.62
N GLU A 206 10.76 -6.99 -24.50
CA GLU A 206 11.83 -7.81 -25.07
C GLU A 206 12.02 -9.17 -24.37
N VAL A 207 12.09 -9.19 -23.03
CA VAL A 207 12.61 -10.36 -22.29
C VAL A 207 11.62 -11.51 -22.20
N LYS A 208 10.32 -11.23 -22.06
CA LYS A 208 9.30 -12.27 -21.85
C LYS A 208 7.92 -11.73 -22.21
N LYS A 209 7.10 -12.53 -22.89
CA LYS A 209 5.72 -12.15 -23.19
C LYS A 209 4.91 -12.02 -21.90
N ASP A 210 4.09 -10.98 -21.81
CA ASP A 210 3.23 -10.66 -20.67
C ASP A 210 4.05 -10.44 -19.37
N PHE A 211 5.30 -9.95 -19.49
CA PHE A 211 6.16 -9.59 -18.37
C PHE A 211 5.61 -8.36 -17.64
N TRP A 212 5.27 -8.53 -16.37
CA TRP A 212 4.55 -7.49 -15.64
C TRP A 212 5.49 -6.41 -15.10
N LEU A 213 5.04 -5.16 -15.13
CA LEU A 213 5.76 -4.01 -14.57
C LEU A 213 4.78 -3.21 -13.71
N MET A 214 5.02 -3.23 -12.40
CA MET A 214 4.25 -2.47 -11.43
C MET A 214 5.14 -1.39 -10.81
N GLY A 215 4.64 -0.18 -10.61
CA GLY A 215 5.36 0.87 -9.88
C GLY A 215 4.81 1.09 -8.48
N GLU A 216 5.67 1.37 -7.51
CA GLU A 216 5.24 2.09 -6.32
C GLU A 216 4.95 3.55 -6.64
N VAL A 217 3.69 3.95 -6.52
CA VAL A 217 3.26 5.35 -6.62
C VAL A 217 2.32 5.65 -5.46
N ILE A 218 2.79 6.47 -4.52
CA ILE A 218 2.07 6.77 -3.27
C ILE A 218 0.93 7.79 -3.45
N HIS A 219 1.03 8.68 -4.45
CA HIS A 219 0.07 9.78 -4.66
C HIS A 219 0.06 10.30 -6.10
N GLY A 220 -1.01 11.01 -6.46
CA GLY A 220 -1.17 11.71 -7.74
C GLY A 220 -2.14 11.02 -8.69
N ASP A 221 -2.07 11.41 -9.96
CA ASP A 221 -2.87 10.83 -11.05
C ASP A 221 -2.18 9.58 -11.61
N TYR A 222 -2.71 8.41 -11.28
CA TYR A 222 -2.12 7.12 -11.65
C TYR A 222 -2.09 6.88 -13.17
N SER A 223 -2.95 7.53 -13.96
CA SER A 223 -2.95 7.42 -15.43
C SER A 223 -1.65 7.92 -16.08
N ARG A 224 -0.90 8.78 -15.38
CA ARG A 224 0.42 9.25 -15.81
C ARG A 224 1.45 8.12 -15.89
N TRP A 225 1.36 7.14 -15.01
CA TRP A 225 2.28 6.00 -14.94
C TRP A 225 1.71 4.75 -15.60
N VAL A 226 0.43 4.48 -15.40
CA VAL A 226 -0.32 3.39 -16.04
C VAL A 226 -0.86 3.90 -17.37
N ASN A 227 0.04 3.91 -18.36
CA ASN A 227 -0.28 4.14 -19.76
C ASN A 227 0.46 3.10 -20.59
N GLY A 228 0.02 2.86 -21.83
CA GLY A 228 0.56 1.80 -22.69
C GLY A 228 2.05 1.92 -23.08
N GLN A 229 2.76 2.96 -22.64
CA GLN A 229 4.18 3.21 -22.91
C GLN A 229 5.09 3.02 -21.68
N THR A 230 4.53 3.06 -20.46
CA THR A 230 5.29 2.91 -19.21
C THR A 230 4.83 1.66 -18.45
N LEU A 231 4.12 1.80 -17.33
CA LEU A 231 3.86 0.70 -16.41
C LEU A 231 2.54 0.00 -16.71
N HIS A 232 2.46 -1.28 -16.36
CA HIS A 232 1.23 -2.08 -16.46
C HIS A 232 0.30 -1.84 -15.27
N SER A 233 0.85 -1.49 -14.10
CA SER A 233 0.09 -1.25 -12.87
C SER A 233 0.85 -0.30 -11.93
N VAL A 234 0.15 0.25 -10.93
CA VAL A 234 0.76 0.92 -9.77
C VAL A 234 0.03 0.58 -8.48
N THR A 235 0.72 0.74 -7.35
CA THR A 235 0.17 0.56 -5.98
C THR A 235 -1.01 1.49 -5.70
N ASN A 236 -2.17 0.93 -5.37
CA ASN A 236 -3.40 1.68 -5.14
C ASN A 236 -3.50 2.22 -3.69
N TYR A 237 -2.61 3.15 -3.33
CA TYR A 237 -2.62 3.80 -2.01
C TYR A 237 -3.92 4.57 -1.72
N ALA A 238 -4.59 5.09 -2.76
CA ALA A 238 -5.90 5.74 -2.64
C ALA A 238 -6.98 4.77 -2.13
N LEU A 239 -7.11 3.58 -2.73
CA LEU A 239 -8.07 2.57 -2.27
C LEU A 239 -7.67 1.95 -0.93
N HIS A 240 -6.38 1.68 -0.69
CA HIS A 240 -5.89 1.25 0.63
C HIS A 240 -6.37 2.20 1.74
N LYS A 241 -6.21 3.53 1.54
CA LYS A 241 -6.69 4.54 2.49
C LYS A 241 -8.18 4.40 2.73
N ALA A 242 -8.97 4.47 1.65
CA ALA A 242 -10.43 4.44 1.73
C ALA A 242 -10.96 3.15 2.36
N LEU A 243 -10.32 2.00 2.12
CA LEU A 243 -10.69 0.73 2.72
C LEU A 243 -10.57 0.78 4.25
N TYR A 244 -9.44 1.18 4.84
CA TYR A 244 -9.36 1.17 6.31
C TYR A 244 -10.17 2.31 6.96
N SER A 245 -10.17 3.54 6.41
CA SER A 245 -10.91 4.65 7.04
C SER A 245 -12.41 4.55 6.85
N GLY A 246 -12.89 4.14 5.66
CA GLY A 246 -14.32 3.94 5.42
C GLY A 246 -14.96 2.87 6.32
N HIS A 247 -14.17 1.93 6.84
CA HIS A 247 -14.63 0.98 7.86
C HIS A 247 -14.54 1.52 9.29
N ASN A 248 -13.46 2.21 9.66
CA ASN A 248 -13.33 2.81 11.00
C ASN A 248 -14.33 3.95 11.24
N ASP A 249 -14.54 4.80 10.25
CA ASP A 249 -15.41 5.98 10.32
C ASP A 249 -16.87 5.66 9.95
N HIS A 250 -17.17 4.40 9.62
CA HIS A 250 -18.47 3.93 9.09
C HIS A 250 -18.99 4.82 7.95
N ASN A 251 -18.15 4.98 6.92
CA ASN A 251 -18.37 5.89 5.80
C ASN A 251 -18.05 5.23 4.45
N TYR A 252 -18.92 4.35 3.98
CA TYR A 252 -18.79 3.73 2.66
C TYR A 252 -18.95 4.70 1.48
N PHE A 253 -19.47 5.92 1.69
CA PHE A 253 -19.41 6.97 0.66
C PHE A 253 -17.95 7.33 0.30
N GLU A 254 -17.00 7.21 1.23
CA GLU A 254 -15.58 7.39 0.94
C GLU A 254 -15.06 6.32 -0.04
N ILE A 255 -15.39 5.06 0.21
CA ILE A 255 -14.97 3.92 -0.63
C ILE A 255 -15.59 4.07 -2.02
N ALA A 256 -16.90 4.29 -2.11
CA ALA A 256 -17.62 4.48 -3.36
C ALA A 256 -17.13 5.70 -4.17
N HIS A 257 -16.83 6.81 -3.49
CA HIS A 257 -16.22 7.99 -4.12
C HIS A 257 -14.82 7.65 -4.68
N THR A 258 -14.00 6.94 -3.90
CA THR A 258 -12.65 6.54 -4.33
C THR A 258 -12.69 5.61 -5.53
N VAL A 259 -13.59 4.63 -5.56
CA VAL A 259 -13.78 3.74 -6.72
C VAL A 259 -14.17 4.56 -7.97
N LYS A 260 -15.16 5.46 -7.86
CA LYS A 260 -15.57 6.33 -8.98
C LYS A 260 -14.45 7.25 -9.45
N TYR A 261 -13.66 7.80 -8.52
CA TYR A 261 -12.49 8.64 -8.83
C TYR A 261 -11.43 7.88 -9.64
N LEU A 262 -11.12 6.65 -9.24
CA LEU A 262 -10.17 5.79 -9.95
C LEU A 262 -10.71 5.37 -11.34
N GLN A 263 -11.98 4.99 -11.46
CA GLN A 263 -12.59 4.69 -12.76
C GLN A 263 -12.58 5.88 -13.72
N ASN A 264 -12.71 7.11 -13.19
CA ASN A 264 -12.64 8.33 -14.00
C ASN A 264 -11.21 8.65 -14.50
N MET A 265 -10.16 8.00 -13.98
CA MET A 265 -8.80 8.07 -14.55
C MET A 265 -8.61 7.19 -15.79
N GLY A 266 -9.54 6.25 -16.03
CA GLY A 266 -9.48 5.28 -17.12
C GLY A 266 -9.57 3.84 -16.62
N ASP A 267 -9.37 2.90 -17.56
CA ASP A 267 -9.38 1.46 -17.29
C ASP A 267 -7.98 1.04 -16.77
N LEU A 268 -7.76 1.22 -15.46
CA LEU A 268 -6.47 1.00 -14.81
C LEU A 268 -6.50 -0.28 -13.96
N ASP A 269 -5.72 -1.29 -14.36
CA ASP A 269 -5.49 -2.53 -13.59
C ASP A 269 -4.57 -2.26 -12.39
N LEU A 270 -5.05 -1.51 -11.39
CA LEU A 270 -4.30 -1.09 -10.21
C LEU A 270 -4.06 -2.22 -9.21
N TYR A 271 -2.93 -2.16 -8.49
CA TYR A 271 -2.57 -3.13 -7.46
C TYR A 271 -3.23 -2.78 -6.12
N ASN A 272 -4.29 -3.50 -5.79
CA ASN A 272 -5.09 -3.28 -4.59
C ASN A 272 -4.50 -4.05 -3.40
N PHE A 273 -4.28 -3.36 -2.29
CA PHE A 273 -3.78 -3.94 -1.04
C PHE A 273 -4.45 -3.26 0.16
N VAL A 274 -4.34 -3.89 1.33
CA VAL A 274 -4.84 -3.35 2.61
C VAL A 274 -3.72 -3.10 3.61
N ASP A 275 -2.60 -3.79 3.46
CA ASP A 275 -1.32 -3.52 4.11
C ASP A 275 -0.13 -4.03 3.27
N ASN A 276 1.08 -3.64 3.66
CA ASN A 276 2.34 -4.01 3.02
C ASN A 276 3.50 -3.84 4.04
N HIS A 277 4.76 -3.91 3.58
CA HIS A 277 5.94 -3.78 4.45
C HIS A 277 6.26 -2.34 4.91
N ASP A 278 5.51 -1.33 4.46
CA ASP A 278 5.70 0.10 4.77
C ASP A 278 4.48 0.78 5.41
N VAL A 279 3.33 0.10 5.50
CA VAL A 279 2.13 0.62 6.18
C VAL A 279 1.72 -0.31 7.32
N GLU A 280 1.16 0.28 8.37
CA GLU A 280 0.61 -0.44 9.53
C GLU A 280 -0.40 -1.52 9.08
N ARG A 281 -0.29 -2.72 9.69
CA ARG A 281 -1.07 -3.90 9.29
C ARG A 281 -2.56 -3.68 9.42
N ILE A 282 -3.35 -4.24 8.50
CA ILE A 282 -4.79 -4.01 8.43
C ILE A 282 -5.50 -4.46 9.70
N HIS A 283 -5.06 -5.58 10.30
CA HIS A 283 -5.60 -6.05 11.57
C HIS A 283 -5.42 -4.98 12.66
N THR A 284 -4.25 -4.33 12.74
CA THR A 284 -3.96 -3.27 13.72
C THR A 284 -4.70 -1.96 13.42
N LYS A 285 -4.84 -1.60 12.14
CA LYS A 285 -5.56 -0.38 11.73
C LYS A 285 -7.05 -0.42 12.01
N LEU A 286 -7.68 -1.59 11.96
CA LEU A 286 -9.12 -1.73 12.16
C LEU A 286 -9.47 -1.59 13.65
N GLN A 287 -10.30 -0.59 13.96
CA GLN A 287 -10.81 -0.35 15.32
C GLN A 287 -11.74 -1.49 15.77
N ASN A 288 -12.56 -2.01 14.85
CA ASN A 288 -13.34 -3.23 15.04
C ASN A 288 -12.71 -4.36 14.21
N LYS A 289 -12.18 -5.39 14.88
CA LYS A 289 -11.54 -6.54 14.21
C LYS A 289 -12.52 -7.33 13.33
N ALA A 290 -13.83 -7.28 13.61
CA ALA A 290 -14.85 -7.92 12.77
C ALA A 290 -14.90 -7.29 11.36
N HIS A 291 -14.49 -6.02 11.20
CA HIS A 291 -14.36 -5.37 9.89
C HIS A 291 -13.31 -6.04 8.97
N PHE A 292 -12.48 -6.96 9.47
CA PHE A 292 -11.58 -7.75 8.63
C PHE A 292 -12.33 -8.42 7.47
N ALA A 293 -13.52 -8.97 7.74
CA ALA A 293 -14.32 -9.66 6.72
C ALA A 293 -14.81 -8.72 5.58
N PRO A 294 -15.56 -7.64 5.86
CA PRO A 294 -16.02 -6.72 4.81
C PRO A 294 -14.88 -6.03 4.04
N VAL A 295 -13.75 -5.71 4.71
CA VAL A 295 -12.55 -5.18 4.04
C VAL A 295 -12.01 -6.15 2.99
N HIS A 296 -11.86 -7.44 3.33
CA HIS A 296 -11.31 -8.43 2.39
C HIS A 296 -12.31 -8.79 1.29
N VAL A 297 -13.62 -8.84 1.57
CA VAL A 297 -14.64 -8.97 0.52
C VAL A 297 -14.47 -7.86 -0.52
N LEU A 298 -14.29 -6.60 -0.10
CA LEU A 298 -14.07 -5.48 -1.02
C LEU A 298 -12.73 -5.57 -1.76
N LEU A 299 -11.63 -5.92 -1.07
CA LEU A 299 -10.32 -6.11 -1.69
C LEU A 299 -10.36 -7.09 -2.88
N TYR A 300 -11.04 -8.22 -2.73
CA TYR A 300 -11.13 -9.27 -3.76
C TYR A 300 -12.11 -8.98 -4.90
N THR A 301 -13.04 -8.04 -4.73
CA THR A 301 -14.20 -7.89 -5.63
C THR A 301 -14.33 -6.53 -6.30
N LEU A 302 -13.67 -5.49 -5.77
CA LEU A 302 -13.53 -4.21 -6.46
C LEU A 302 -12.60 -4.35 -7.70
N PRO A 303 -12.71 -3.45 -8.70
CA PRO A 303 -11.82 -3.44 -9.87
C PRO A 303 -10.34 -3.31 -9.48
N GLY A 304 -9.47 -4.01 -10.22
CA GLY A 304 -8.03 -4.10 -9.97
C GLY A 304 -7.57 -5.50 -9.53
N VAL A 305 -6.29 -5.58 -9.15
CA VAL A 305 -5.56 -6.81 -8.86
C VAL A 305 -5.29 -6.91 -7.34
N PRO A 306 -5.92 -7.84 -6.60
CA PRO A 306 -5.78 -7.94 -5.15
C PRO A 306 -4.45 -8.52 -4.70
N SER A 307 -3.95 -8.05 -3.56
CA SER A 307 -2.74 -8.51 -2.88
C SER A 307 -2.97 -8.74 -1.40
N ILE A 308 -2.46 -9.87 -0.90
CA ILE A 308 -2.32 -10.17 0.53
C ILE A 308 -0.85 -10.04 0.91
N TYR A 309 -0.56 -9.30 1.98
CA TYR A 309 0.77 -9.23 2.57
C TYR A 309 0.93 -10.33 3.64
N TYR A 310 2.07 -11.00 3.65
CA TYR A 310 2.25 -12.21 4.44
C TYR A 310 1.94 -12.03 5.94
N GLY A 311 1.25 -13.00 6.51
CA GLY A 311 0.76 -12.98 7.89
C GLY A 311 -0.56 -12.23 8.08
N SER A 312 -0.98 -11.37 7.14
CA SER A 312 -2.28 -10.68 7.23
C SER A 312 -3.43 -11.67 7.10
N GLU A 313 -3.23 -12.79 6.39
CA GLU A 313 -4.14 -13.93 6.33
C GLU A 313 -4.31 -14.69 7.66
N PHE A 314 -3.35 -14.57 8.59
CA PHE A 314 -3.50 -15.10 9.95
C PHE A 314 -4.07 -14.08 10.93
N GLY A 315 -4.28 -12.82 10.50
CA GLY A 315 -4.73 -11.72 11.35
C GLY A 315 -3.64 -11.19 12.28
N ILE A 316 -2.36 -11.19 11.89
CA ILE A 316 -1.30 -10.68 12.78
C ILE A 316 -1.29 -9.15 12.88
N ASP A 317 -1.05 -8.66 14.09
CA ASP A 317 -0.87 -7.24 14.36
C ASP A 317 0.56 -6.76 14.05
N GLY A 318 0.70 -5.48 13.67
CA GLY A 318 1.97 -4.84 13.35
C GLY A 318 1.79 -3.34 13.18
N LYS A 319 2.26 -2.56 14.17
CA LYS A 319 2.15 -1.10 14.25
C LYS A 319 3.35 -0.40 13.63
N LYS A 320 3.15 0.55 12.71
CA LYS A 320 4.25 1.36 12.18
C LYS A 320 4.84 2.27 13.27
N GLU A 321 6.15 2.18 13.50
CA GLU A 321 6.85 2.99 14.50
C GLU A 321 7.63 4.13 13.84
N LYS A 322 7.94 5.19 14.58
CA LYS A 322 8.57 6.41 14.04
C LYS A 322 9.94 6.17 13.38
N PHE A 323 10.65 5.11 13.80
CA PHE A 323 12.02 4.82 13.39
C PHE A 323 12.23 3.32 13.08
N SER A 324 11.14 2.56 12.86
CA SER A 324 11.19 1.11 12.75
C SER A 324 9.93 0.56 12.08
N ASP A 325 10.13 -0.22 11.03
CA ASP A 325 9.09 -1.03 10.36
C ASP A 325 9.22 -2.52 10.74
N ALA A 326 9.99 -2.86 11.77
CA ALA A 326 10.28 -4.26 12.15
C ALA A 326 9.03 -5.03 12.59
N SER A 327 8.08 -4.34 13.22
CA SER A 327 6.73 -4.83 13.55
C SER A 327 5.87 -5.17 12.34
N LEU A 328 6.12 -4.53 11.19
CA LEU A 328 5.44 -4.81 9.92
C LEU A 328 6.05 -6.05 9.24
N ARG A 329 7.30 -6.37 9.58
CA ARG A 329 8.17 -7.36 8.91
C ARG A 329 8.58 -8.51 9.86
N PRO A 330 7.64 -9.17 10.58
CA PRO A 330 7.98 -10.21 11.55
C PRO A 330 8.47 -11.50 10.87
N ALA A 331 9.22 -12.30 11.63
CA ALA A 331 9.55 -13.67 11.27
C ALA A 331 8.39 -14.62 11.63
N LEU A 332 8.05 -15.55 10.74
CA LEU A 332 6.96 -16.51 10.92
C LEU A 332 7.42 -17.92 10.50
N ASP A 333 7.06 -18.96 11.26
CA ASP A 333 7.13 -20.35 10.79
C ASP A 333 5.71 -20.81 10.41
N LEU A 334 5.54 -21.30 9.18
CA LEU A 334 4.24 -21.79 8.69
C LEU A 334 3.68 -22.93 9.56
N LYS A 335 4.54 -23.66 10.28
CA LYS A 335 4.12 -24.73 11.21
C LYS A 335 3.20 -24.25 12.31
N ASP A 336 3.38 -22.99 12.76
CA ASP A 336 2.51 -22.38 13.79
C ASP A 336 1.08 -22.13 13.26
N TYR A 337 0.91 -22.21 11.94
CA TYR A 337 -0.34 -21.94 11.20
C TYR A 337 -0.81 -23.15 10.36
N ALA A 338 -0.31 -24.36 10.62
CA ALA A 338 -0.54 -25.53 9.77
C ALA A 338 -2.02 -25.88 9.51
N ASP A 339 -2.91 -25.60 10.48
CA ASP A 339 -4.36 -25.83 10.35
C ASP A 339 -5.15 -24.55 9.99
N ALA A 340 -4.48 -23.41 9.73
CA ALA A 340 -5.11 -22.09 9.72
C ALA A 340 -6.26 -21.96 8.70
N VAL A 341 -6.14 -22.57 7.52
CA VAL A 341 -7.21 -22.59 6.49
C VAL A 341 -8.53 -23.20 7.02
N THR A 342 -8.47 -24.03 8.06
CA THR A 342 -9.65 -24.67 8.68
C THR A 342 -10.02 -24.11 10.06
N LYS A 343 -9.07 -23.54 10.81
CA LYS A 343 -9.26 -23.11 12.21
C LYS A 343 -9.15 -21.60 12.44
N ASN A 344 -8.53 -20.85 11.52
CA ASN A 344 -8.43 -19.40 11.61
C ASN A 344 -9.48 -18.77 10.66
N PRO A 345 -10.46 -18.00 11.17
CA PRO A 345 -11.52 -17.43 10.33
C PRO A 345 -11.00 -16.43 9.30
N CYS A 346 -9.89 -15.74 9.57
CA CYS A 346 -9.25 -14.82 8.62
C CYS A 346 -8.70 -15.59 7.41
N THR A 347 -7.99 -16.70 7.67
CA THR A 347 -7.37 -17.54 6.63
C THR A 347 -8.43 -18.30 5.84
N ALA A 348 -9.45 -18.84 6.53
CA ALA A 348 -10.58 -19.51 5.90
C ALA A 348 -11.35 -18.57 4.95
N LEU A 349 -11.58 -17.32 5.37
CA LEU A 349 -12.22 -16.30 4.51
C LEU A 349 -11.34 -15.96 3.30
N ILE A 350 -10.06 -15.69 3.48
CA ILE A 350 -9.15 -15.36 2.36
C ILE A 350 -9.06 -16.53 1.36
N ALA A 351 -8.97 -17.77 1.86
CA ALA A 351 -8.99 -18.95 1.01
C ALA A 351 -10.32 -19.14 0.26
N ALA A 352 -11.46 -18.76 0.87
CA ALA A 352 -12.75 -18.75 0.20
C ALA A 352 -12.80 -17.67 -0.90
N LEU A 353 -12.38 -16.44 -0.59
CA LEU A 353 -12.36 -15.31 -1.52
C LEU A 353 -11.44 -15.55 -2.72
N GLY A 354 -10.26 -16.14 -2.50
CA GLY A 354 -9.36 -16.57 -3.57
C GLY A 354 -10.01 -17.57 -4.53
N LYS A 355 -10.67 -18.61 -3.99
CA LYS A 355 -11.42 -19.60 -4.79
C LYS A 355 -12.60 -18.99 -5.54
N VAL A 356 -13.36 -18.10 -4.91
CA VAL A 356 -14.48 -17.39 -5.55
C VAL A 356 -13.99 -16.50 -6.68
N ARG A 357 -12.89 -15.75 -6.50
CA ARG A 357 -12.30 -14.92 -7.56
C ARG A 357 -11.80 -15.77 -8.74
N GLN A 358 -11.07 -16.86 -8.48
CA GLN A 358 -10.63 -17.79 -9.52
C GLN A 358 -11.79 -18.42 -10.31
N GLY A 359 -12.90 -18.74 -9.63
CA GLY A 359 -14.10 -19.30 -10.25
C GLY A 359 -15.02 -18.29 -10.95
N THR A 360 -14.76 -16.98 -10.81
CA THR A 360 -15.71 -15.93 -11.22
C THR A 360 -15.01 -14.84 -12.06
N PRO A 361 -14.88 -15.02 -13.39
CA PRO A 361 -14.18 -14.07 -14.27
C PRO A 361 -14.71 -12.63 -14.21
N ALA A 362 -15.99 -12.43 -13.88
CA ALA A 362 -16.57 -11.10 -13.67
C ALA A 362 -15.87 -10.30 -12.55
N LEU A 363 -15.29 -10.94 -11.53
CA LEU A 363 -14.53 -10.25 -10.46
C LEU A 363 -13.17 -9.74 -10.95
N SER A 364 -12.62 -10.30 -12.02
CA SER A 364 -11.45 -9.77 -12.72
C SER A 364 -11.88 -8.74 -13.77
N TYR A 365 -12.62 -9.15 -14.80
CA TYR A 365 -12.87 -8.38 -16.01
C TYR A 365 -14.20 -7.61 -16.06
N GLY A 366 -15.13 -7.88 -15.14
CA GLY A 366 -16.49 -7.32 -15.22
C GLY A 366 -16.53 -5.83 -14.96
N SER A 367 -17.37 -5.10 -15.69
CA SER A 367 -17.60 -3.68 -15.45
C SER A 367 -18.28 -3.44 -14.10
N TYR A 368 -17.89 -2.40 -13.37
CA TYR A 368 -18.43 -2.08 -12.05
C TYR A 368 -19.66 -1.16 -12.17
N SER A 369 -20.72 -1.47 -11.40
CA SER A 369 -21.91 -0.64 -11.28
C SER A 369 -22.39 -0.57 -9.84
N GLU A 370 -22.45 0.62 -9.25
CA GLU A 370 -23.01 0.83 -7.90
C GLU A 370 -24.53 0.55 -7.88
N LEU A 371 -24.99 -0.22 -6.89
CA LEU A 371 -26.41 -0.62 -6.77
C LEU A 371 -27.11 -0.01 -5.55
N ALA A 372 -26.43 0.05 -4.41
CA ALA A 372 -26.94 0.65 -3.19
C ALA A 372 -25.78 1.15 -2.32
N LEU A 373 -25.98 2.28 -1.64
CA LEU A 373 -24.97 2.92 -0.81
C LEU A 373 -25.62 3.66 0.36
N THR A 374 -25.18 3.34 1.57
CA THR A 374 -25.44 4.08 2.81
C THR A 374 -24.08 4.37 3.48
N ASN A 375 -24.09 4.92 4.70
CA ASN A 375 -22.88 5.02 5.51
C ASN A 375 -22.24 3.65 5.80
N ARG A 376 -23.06 2.61 6.02
CA ARG A 376 -22.63 1.30 6.56
C ARG A 376 -22.93 0.09 5.67
N GLN A 377 -23.72 0.27 4.62
CA GLN A 377 -24.12 -0.76 3.68
C GLN A 377 -23.72 -0.34 2.27
N PHE A 378 -23.05 -1.23 1.56
CA PHE A 378 -22.57 -0.99 0.19
C PHE A 378 -22.83 -2.21 -0.67
N ALA A 379 -23.41 -1.98 -1.84
CA ALA A 379 -23.63 -3.01 -2.84
C ALA A 379 -23.33 -2.50 -4.25
N PHE A 380 -22.69 -3.35 -5.04
CA PHE A 380 -22.35 -3.10 -6.43
C PHE A 380 -22.44 -4.39 -7.26
N ALA A 381 -22.54 -4.25 -8.57
CA ALA A 381 -22.44 -5.33 -9.53
C ALA A 381 -21.06 -5.35 -10.19
N ARG A 382 -20.62 -6.55 -10.56
CA ARG A 382 -19.58 -6.78 -11.58
C ARG A 382 -20.25 -7.53 -12.74
N ASP A 383 -20.33 -6.88 -13.90
CA ASP A 383 -21.06 -7.36 -15.08
C ASP A 383 -20.09 -7.78 -16.20
N LEU A 384 -20.16 -9.03 -16.65
CA LEU A 384 -19.35 -9.60 -17.75
C LEU A 384 -20.20 -10.55 -18.59
N ASP A 385 -20.22 -10.37 -19.91
CA ASP A 385 -20.87 -11.29 -20.89
C ASP A 385 -22.32 -11.70 -20.56
N GLY A 386 -23.08 -10.82 -19.90
CA GLY A 386 -24.46 -11.05 -19.47
C GLY A 386 -24.59 -11.67 -18.07
N VAL A 387 -23.49 -12.14 -17.47
CA VAL A 387 -23.41 -12.58 -16.08
C VAL A 387 -23.28 -11.34 -15.18
N ARG A 388 -24.26 -11.14 -14.30
CA ARG A 388 -24.22 -10.12 -13.24
C ARG A 388 -23.90 -10.77 -11.90
N VAL A 389 -22.71 -10.49 -11.37
CA VAL A 389 -22.32 -10.82 -9.99
C VAL A 389 -22.65 -9.64 -9.09
N ILE A 390 -23.31 -9.87 -7.95
CA ILE A 390 -23.68 -8.81 -7.01
C ILE A 390 -22.87 -8.97 -5.73
N VAL A 391 -22.18 -7.92 -5.29
CA VAL A 391 -21.43 -7.90 -4.03
C VAL A 391 -22.20 -7.05 -3.04
N THR A 392 -22.28 -7.51 -1.79
CA THR A 392 -22.96 -6.81 -0.69
C THR A 392 -22.12 -6.83 0.56
N VAL A 393 -22.01 -5.70 1.24
CA VAL A 393 -21.11 -5.53 2.39
C VAL A 393 -21.79 -4.67 3.46
N ASN A 394 -21.65 -5.08 4.73
CA ASN A 394 -22.24 -4.44 5.90
C ASN A 394 -21.16 -4.28 6.99
N ASN A 395 -20.87 -3.03 7.42
CA ASN A 395 -20.05 -2.75 8.61
C ASN A 395 -20.90 -2.19 9.77
N ASP A 396 -22.18 -2.53 9.82
CA ASP A 396 -23.00 -2.34 11.00
C ASP A 396 -22.83 -3.53 11.96
N ASP A 397 -23.01 -3.27 13.26
CA ASP A 397 -23.04 -4.29 14.30
C ASP A 397 -24.39 -5.04 14.34
N SER A 398 -25.36 -4.60 13.53
CA SER A 398 -26.65 -5.26 13.28
C SER A 398 -26.72 -5.89 11.89
N GLU A 399 -27.58 -6.90 11.73
CA GLU A 399 -27.97 -7.42 10.41
C GLU A 399 -28.66 -6.31 9.60
N ALA A 400 -28.35 -6.21 8.30
CA ALA A 400 -28.94 -5.25 7.40
C ALA A 400 -29.58 -5.93 6.16
N GLU A 401 -30.83 -5.57 5.87
CA GLU A 401 -31.48 -5.97 4.63
C GLU A 401 -31.13 -5.04 3.47
N MET A 402 -30.92 -5.63 2.28
CA MET A 402 -30.83 -4.90 1.01
C MET A 402 -31.82 -5.47 -0.01
N ASN A 403 -32.39 -4.60 -0.82
CA ASN A 403 -33.23 -4.97 -1.97
C ASN A 403 -32.56 -4.45 -3.24
N LEU A 404 -31.98 -5.33 -4.05
CA LEU A 404 -31.01 -4.99 -5.10
C LEU A 404 -31.50 -5.42 -6.49
N PRO A 405 -31.29 -4.63 -7.55
CA PRO A 405 -31.64 -5.02 -8.91
C PRO A 405 -30.71 -6.12 -9.43
N THR A 406 -31.25 -7.05 -10.23
CA THR A 406 -30.53 -8.23 -10.72
C THR A 406 -30.17 -8.13 -12.20
N GLY A 407 -29.58 -9.20 -12.74
CA GLY A 407 -29.52 -9.46 -14.18
C GLY A 407 -30.74 -10.25 -14.65
N SER A 408 -30.55 -11.09 -15.67
CA SER A 408 -31.57 -11.99 -16.24
C SER A 408 -31.74 -13.34 -15.52
N ALA A 409 -31.01 -13.59 -14.43
CA ALA A 409 -31.07 -14.84 -13.68
C ALA A 409 -32.31 -14.92 -12.76
N ASP A 410 -32.87 -16.11 -12.57
CA ASP A 410 -34.04 -16.37 -11.71
C ASP A 410 -33.68 -16.64 -10.24
N GLU A 411 -32.44 -17.07 -9.96
CA GLU A 411 -31.94 -17.39 -8.63
C GLU A 411 -30.46 -17.01 -8.49
N TYR A 412 -30.09 -16.51 -7.32
CA TYR A 412 -28.72 -16.20 -6.92
C TYR A 412 -28.31 -17.05 -5.71
N VAL A 413 -27.02 -17.38 -5.64
CA VAL A 413 -26.40 -18.12 -4.54
C VAL A 413 -25.27 -17.28 -3.95
N GLY A 414 -25.26 -17.11 -2.63
CA GLY A 414 -24.14 -16.49 -1.91
C GLY A 414 -22.93 -17.41 -1.95
N ALA A 415 -21.81 -16.94 -2.48
CA ALA A 415 -20.60 -17.73 -2.66
C ALA A 415 -19.85 -18.01 -1.35
N LEU A 416 -20.07 -17.25 -0.28
CA LEU A 416 -19.50 -17.55 1.03
C LEU A 416 -20.44 -18.48 1.80
N THR A 417 -21.70 -18.09 1.96
CA THR A 417 -22.67 -18.80 2.82
C THR A 417 -23.40 -19.98 2.17
N GLY A 418 -23.44 -20.06 0.83
CA GLY A 418 -24.29 -20.99 0.09
C GLY A 418 -25.79 -20.64 0.13
N LYS A 419 -26.18 -19.51 0.73
CA LYS A 419 -27.57 -19.06 0.85
C LYS A 419 -28.17 -18.79 -0.53
N LYS A 420 -29.33 -19.37 -0.81
CA LYS A 420 -30.07 -19.16 -2.07
C LYS A 420 -31.12 -18.08 -1.90
N VAL A 421 -31.24 -17.18 -2.88
CA VAL A 421 -32.29 -16.16 -2.96
C VAL A 421 -32.87 -16.12 -4.37
N ARG A 422 -34.20 -16.09 -4.47
CA ARG A 422 -34.91 -16.00 -5.75
C ARG A 422 -35.06 -14.55 -6.18
N VAL A 423 -35.12 -14.36 -7.49
CA VAL A 423 -35.40 -13.05 -8.09
C VAL A 423 -36.91 -12.84 -8.15
N GLU A 424 -37.37 -11.76 -7.52
CA GLU A 424 -38.76 -11.32 -7.56
C GLU A 424 -38.81 -9.92 -8.19
N TYR A 425 -39.59 -9.76 -9.25
CA TYR A 425 -39.74 -8.49 -9.99
C TYR A 425 -38.39 -7.87 -10.45
N GLY A 426 -37.42 -8.71 -10.82
CA GLY A 426 -36.08 -8.29 -11.25
C GLY A 426 -35.17 -7.81 -10.12
N ARG A 427 -35.44 -8.23 -8.88
CA ARG A 427 -34.65 -7.88 -7.68
C ARG A 427 -34.43 -9.07 -6.76
N ILE A 428 -33.35 -9.05 -5.99
CA ILE A 428 -33.15 -9.92 -4.82
C ILE A 428 -33.33 -9.12 -3.53
N ARG A 429 -33.98 -9.74 -2.53
CA ARG A 429 -33.94 -9.28 -1.14
C ARG A 429 -32.99 -10.18 -0.36
N VAL A 430 -31.94 -9.58 0.18
CA VAL A 430 -30.88 -10.27 0.93
C VAL A 430 -30.78 -9.66 2.32
N SER A 431 -30.45 -10.50 3.31
CA SER A 431 -30.07 -10.04 4.65
C SER A 431 -28.62 -10.39 4.87
N ILE A 432 -27.83 -9.38 5.24
CA ILE A 432 -26.37 -9.40 5.38
C ILE A 432 -26.06 -9.25 6.87
N ALA A 433 -25.38 -10.24 7.44
CA ALA A 433 -25.05 -10.27 8.86
C ALA A 433 -24.20 -9.05 9.27
N ALA A 434 -24.17 -8.78 10.57
CA ALA A 434 -23.28 -7.76 11.15
C ALA A 434 -21.82 -7.98 10.70
N ASN A 435 -21.11 -6.90 10.40
CA ASN A 435 -19.68 -6.90 10.08
C ASN A 435 -19.26 -7.98 9.07
N SER A 436 -19.99 -8.10 7.96
CA SER A 436 -19.83 -9.18 6.97
C SER A 436 -20.02 -8.71 5.52
N GLY A 437 -19.79 -9.62 4.58
CA GLY A 437 -20.14 -9.42 3.18
C GLY A 437 -20.43 -10.73 2.48
N GLU A 438 -20.97 -10.66 1.26
CA GLU A 438 -21.37 -11.80 0.44
C GLU A 438 -21.24 -11.47 -1.05
N ILE A 439 -20.98 -12.49 -1.86
CA ILE A 439 -20.81 -12.44 -3.31
C ILE A 439 -21.91 -13.31 -3.92
N TRP A 440 -22.96 -12.69 -4.44
CA TRP A 440 -24.11 -13.36 -5.02
C TRP A 440 -23.86 -13.67 -6.49
N LEU A 441 -23.84 -14.96 -6.81
CA LEU A 441 -23.58 -15.50 -8.15
C LEU A 441 -24.87 -16.09 -8.75
N PRO A 442 -25.15 -15.92 -10.06
CA PRO A 442 -26.27 -16.60 -10.72
C PRO A 442 -26.22 -18.12 -10.57
N ALA A 443 -27.32 -18.74 -10.15
CA ALA A 443 -27.34 -20.15 -9.74
C ALA A 443 -27.07 -21.17 -10.88
N GLY A 444 -27.12 -20.75 -12.14
CA GLY A 444 -26.94 -21.60 -13.32
C GLY A 444 -25.52 -21.65 -13.90
N ASP A 445 -24.69 -20.63 -13.65
CA ASP A 445 -23.38 -20.44 -14.30
C ASP A 445 -22.20 -20.86 -13.38
N MET A 446 -22.51 -21.59 -12.31
CA MET A 446 -21.54 -21.96 -11.27
C MET A 446 -20.67 -23.17 -11.69
N PRO A 447 -19.33 -23.07 -11.70
CA PRO A 447 -18.49 -24.26 -11.52
C PRO A 447 -18.78 -24.88 -10.13
N GLU A 448 -18.57 -26.20 -9.97
CA GLU A 448 -18.89 -26.91 -8.71
C GLU A 448 -18.19 -26.27 -7.50
N TYR A 449 -18.96 -25.58 -6.66
CA TYR A 449 -18.47 -24.89 -5.48
C TYR A 449 -19.08 -25.48 -4.20
N LYS A 450 -18.23 -25.72 -3.19
CA LYS A 450 -18.65 -26.16 -1.86
C LYS A 450 -18.58 -24.97 -0.90
N PRO A 451 -19.69 -24.54 -0.27
CA PRO A 451 -19.70 -23.45 0.69
C PRO A 451 -18.68 -23.64 1.81
N VAL A 452 -17.92 -22.57 2.09
CA VAL A 452 -17.05 -22.50 3.26
C VAL A 452 -17.89 -22.00 4.43
N GLN A 453 -18.10 -22.82 5.46
CA GLN A 453 -18.76 -22.35 6.67
C GLN A 453 -17.81 -21.43 7.43
N VAL A 454 -18.00 -20.12 7.23
CA VAL A 454 -17.36 -19.08 8.03
C VAL A 454 -18.18 -18.90 9.30
N GLU A 455 -17.71 -19.44 10.42
CA GLU A 455 -18.25 -19.10 11.73
C GLU A 455 -17.88 -17.65 12.05
N VAL A 456 -18.86 -16.75 11.92
CA VAL A 456 -18.75 -15.38 12.43
C VAL A 456 -18.80 -15.46 13.96
N PRO A 457 -17.81 -14.94 14.71
CA PRO A 457 -17.83 -15.03 16.17
C PRO A 457 -19.00 -14.23 16.76
N GLU A 458 -19.90 -14.89 17.49
CA GLU A 458 -20.78 -14.20 18.43
C GLU A 458 -19.92 -13.56 19.53
N THR A 459 -19.89 -12.24 19.61
CA THR A 459 -19.14 -11.54 20.64
C THR A 459 -19.85 -11.66 21.99
N ALA A 460 -19.10 -11.96 23.05
CA ALA A 460 -19.61 -12.27 24.39
C ALA A 460 -20.20 -11.06 25.17
N ALA A 461 -20.63 -10.00 24.49
CA ALA A 461 -21.19 -8.79 25.10
C ALA A 461 -22.64 -8.95 25.58
N ALA A 462 -23.35 -9.99 25.14
CA ALA A 462 -24.79 -10.17 25.39
C ALA A 462 -25.17 -10.74 26.77
N LYS A 463 -24.24 -10.82 27.75
CA LYS A 463 -24.50 -11.48 29.05
C LYS A 463 -24.26 -10.66 30.32
N GLU A 464 -23.84 -9.39 30.23
CA GLU A 464 -23.60 -8.55 31.43
C GLU A 464 -24.68 -7.47 31.69
N ASN A 465 -25.68 -7.33 30.82
CA ASN A 465 -26.75 -6.33 30.95
C ASN A 465 -28.02 -6.81 31.68
N GLU A 466 -27.92 -7.78 32.60
CA GLU A 466 -29.03 -8.19 33.50
C GLU A 466 -28.67 -8.16 35.00
N SER A 467 -27.73 -7.31 35.43
CA SER A 467 -27.64 -6.92 36.85
C SER A 467 -26.93 -5.58 37.06
N ASN A 468 -27.71 -4.49 37.13
CA ASN A 468 -27.66 -3.47 38.20
C ASN A 468 -28.54 -2.27 37.84
N ALA A 469 -29.60 -2.05 38.63
CA ALA A 469 -30.29 -0.76 38.67
C ALA A 469 -29.52 0.21 39.60
N PRO A 470 -29.54 1.53 39.37
CA PRO A 470 -28.77 2.47 40.18
C PRO A 470 -29.53 2.90 41.44
N GLU A 471 -28.81 3.01 42.57
CA GLU A 471 -29.23 3.81 43.72
C GLU A 471 -28.45 5.14 43.77
N THR A 472 -29.09 6.17 44.30
CA THR A 472 -28.65 7.58 44.33
C THR A 472 -28.09 7.97 45.69
N GLU A 473 -26.98 8.72 45.73
CA GLU A 473 -26.50 9.65 46.79
C GLU A 473 -25.03 10.03 46.47
N GLU A 474 -24.44 11.16 46.88
CA GLU A 474 -24.94 12.50 47.22
C GLU A 474 -23.78 13.53 46.97
N ASN A 475 -24.06 14.84 47.03
CA ASN A 475 -23.05 15.89 46.85
C ASN A 475 -22.09 16.03 48.06
N GLN A 476 -20.81 16.33 47.80
CA GLN A 476 -20.09 17.37 48.56
C GLN A 476 -18.81 17.87 47.87
N ALA A 477 -18.44 19.12 48.15
CA ALA A 477 -17.36 19.86 47.47
C ALA A 477 -16.42 20.55 48.47
N ALA A 478 -15.12 20.58 48.15
CA ALA A 478 -14.03 21.41 48.71
C ALA A 478 -12.72 20.99 47.99
N GLU A 479 -11.65 21.77 47.83
CA GLU A 479 -11.40 23.21 48.02
C GLU A 479 -10.19 23.61 47.13
N ALA A 480 -9.86 24.90 47.03
CA ALA A 480 -8.82 25.41 46.13
C ALA A 480 -7.57 25.97 46.86
N GLY A 481 -6.41 25.92 46.19
CA GLY A 481 -5.17 26.62 46.56
C GLY A 481 -3.92 25.93 45.97
N SER A 482 -2.82 26.61 45.65
CA SER A 482 -2.53 28.05 45.54
C SER A 482 -1.26 28.25 44.68
N VAL A 483 -1.01 29.47 44.19
CA VAL A 483 0.08 29.81 43.24
C VAL A 483 1.39 30.20 43.96
N ALA A 484 2.55 29.96 43.34
CA ALA A 484 3.84 30.56 43.70
C ALA A 484 4.72 30.83 42.44
N GLU A 485 5.54 31.89 42.47
CA GLU A 485 6.26 32.45 41.31
C GLU A 485 7.80 32.35 41.35
N ALA A 486 8.42 32.33 40.15
CA ALA A 486 9.72 32.92 39.76
C ALA A 486 11.04 32.34 40.38
N PRO A 487 12.27 32.68 39.89
CA PRO A 487 12.64 33.67 38.85
C PRO A 487 13.76 33.31 37.81
N SER A 488 13.88 34.17 36.79
CA SER A 488 15.11 34.69 36.09
C SER A 488 16.07 33.83 35.24
N THR A 489 16.33 34.34 34.03
CA THR A 489 17.43 34.07 33.05
C THR A 489 18.74 34.81 33.40
N PRO A 490 19.91 34.54 32.75
CA PRO A 490 20.27 35.06 31.39
C PRO A 490 21.11 34.01 30.56
N GLU A 491 21.87 34.25 29.46
CA GLU A 491 22.19 35.41 28.59
C GLU A 491 22.74 34.94 27.19
N ALA A 492 22.42 35.66 26.09
CA ALA A 492 23.13 35.85 24.78
C ALA A 492 23.72 34.63 23.97
N GLU A 493 24.04 34.65 22.65
CA GLU A 493 24.24 35.67 21.58
C GLU A 493 23.62 35.25 20.21
N ALA A 494 23.80 36.06 19.14
CA ALA A 494 23.00 36.06 17.90
C ALA A 494 23.73 35.68 16.58
N SER A 495 22.97 35.26 15.56
CA SER A 495 23.22 35.48 14.09
C SER A 495 21.98 35.00 13.27
N SER A 496 21.02 35.86 12.93
CA SER A 496 20.93 36.65 11.67
C SER A 496 20.34 35.92 10.44
N SER A 497 19.06 36.19 10.13
CA SER A 497 18.51 36.08 8.75
C SER A 497 17.22 36.92 8.61
N GLN A 498 17.38 38.14 8.09
CA GLN A 498 16.41 39.01 7.41
C GLN A 498 14.90 38.91 7.78
N GLU A 499 14.40 39.91 8.50
CA GLU A 499 12.97 40.25 8.53
C GLU A 499 12.56 40.89 7.20
N THR A 500 11.56 40.33 6.52
CA THR A 500 10.78 41.03 5.50
C THR A 500 9.68 41.84 6.18
N ALA A 501 9.63 43.15 5.89
CA ALA A 501 8.63 44.03 6.48
C ALA A 501 7.21 43.62 6.06
N ALA A 502 6.29 43.54 7.03
CA ALA A 502 4.90 43.20 6.77
C ALA A 502 4.16 44.36 6.08
N GLU A 503 3.84 44.20 4.79
CA GLU A 503 2.95 45.11 4.07
C GLU A 503 1.52 44.95 4.58
N VAL A 504 0.89 46.06 4.98
CA VAL A 504 -0.51 46.05 5.45
C VAL A 504 -1.44 45.87 4.25
N PRO A 505 -2.36 44.89 4.25
CA PRO A 505 -3.26 44.64 3.12
C PRO A 505 -4.09 45.87 2.76
N ASN A 506 -4.06 46.29 1.49
CA ASN A 506 -4.94 47.34 0.99
C ASN A 506 -6.38 46.76 0.82
N PRO A 507 -7.40 47.28 1.53
CA PRO A 507 -8.75 46.70 1.53
C PRO A 507 -9.51 46.81 0.20
N ASP A 508 -9.04 47.63 -0.75
CA ASP A 508 -9.71 47.84 -2.04
C ASP A 508 -9.20 46.91 -3.17
N LYS A 509 -8.23 46.02 -2.92
CA LYS A 509 -7.73 45.03 -3.89
C LYS A 509 -8.55 43.73 -3.83
N THR A 510 -8.80 43.11 -4.98
CA THR A 510 -9.25 41.70 -5.01
C THR A 510 -8.09 40.76 -4.64
N PRO A 511 -8.35 39.56 -4.09
CA PRO A 511 -7.28 38.59 -3.74
C PRO A 511 -6.31 38.30 -4.88
N GLU A 512 -6.81 38.25 -6.12
CA GLU A 512 -6.04 38.05 -7.35
C GLU A 512 -5.03 39.17 -7.63
N GLU A 513 -5.25 40.38 -7.10
CA GLU A 513 -4.42 41.58 -7.31
C GLU A 513 -3.43 41.84 -6.15
N MET A 514 -3.46 41.01 -5.10
CA MET A 514 -2.60 41.13 -3.93
C MET A 514 -1.22 40.50 -4.17
N THR A 515 -0.16 41.03 -3.55
CA THR A 515 1.16 40.39 -3.52
C THR A 515 1.16 39.15 -2.61
N VAL A 516 2.19 38.29 -2.73
CA VAL A 516 2.40 37.16 -1.80
C VAL A 516 2.42 37.62 -0.34
N GLY A 517 3.08 38.74 -0.03
CA GLY A 517 3.11 39.31 1.33
C GLY A 517 1.75 39.83 1.79
N GLU A 518 1.01 40.56 0.93
CA GLU A 518 -0.34 41.02 1.23
C GLU A 518 -1.31 39.85 1.49
N LEU A 519 -1.21 38.77 0.72
CA LEU A 519 -2.00 37.55 0.90
C LEU A 519 -1.66 36.81 2.20
N GLN A 520 -0.37 36.64 2.51
CA GLN A 520 0.09 36.02 3.75
C GLN A 520 -0.43 36.81 4.98
N ALA A 521 -0.32 38.14 4.94
CA ALA A 521 -0.85 39.01 5.99
C ALA A 521 -2.39 38.93 6.12
N ALA A 522 -3.12 38.88 5.00
CA ALA A 522 -4.58 38.74 4.99
C ALA A 522 -5.05 37.38 5.55
N ILE A 523 -4.34 36.29 5.24
CA ILE A 523 -4.61 34.95 5.80
C ILE A 523 -4.38 34.95 7.31
N LEU A 524 -3.26 35.49 7.80
CA LEU A 524 -2.98 35.57 9.24
C LEU A 524 -4.01 36.41 9.99
N ALA A 525 -4.50 37.51 9.40
CA ALA A 525 -5.58 38.30 9.97
C ALA A 525 -6.91 37.54 10.05
N LYS A 526 -7.28 36.79 8.99
CA LYS A 526 -8.46 35.90 8.98
C LYS A 526 -8.34 34.77 10.01
N MET A 527 -7.15 34.17 10.17
CA MET A 527 -6.89 33.14 11.17
C MET A 527 -7.01 33.70 12.60
N ALA A 528 -6.46 34.90 12.85
CA ALA A 528 -6.56 35.58 14.14
C ALA A 528 -8.01 35.95 14.53
N GLY A 529 -8.87 36.24 13.55
CA GLY A 529 -10.30 36.44 13.77
C GLY A 529 -11.05 35.16 14.19
N ASN A 530 -10.52 33.99 13.85
CA ASN A 530 -11.13 32.68 14.15
C ASN A 530 -10.49 31.97 15.37
N GLY A 531 -9.39 32.48 15.92
CA GLY A 531 -8.74 31.91 17.10
C GLY A 531 -7.26 32.34 17.26
N PRO A 532 -6.58 31.89 18.33
CA PRO A 532 -5.17 32.22 18.56
C PRO A 532 -4.27 31.58 17.48
N VAL A 533 -3.45 32.40 16.81
CA VAL A 533 -2.53 31.94 15.76
C VAL A 533 -1.20 31.51 16.36
N THR A 534 -0.94 30.20 16.38
CA THR A 534 0.34 29.63 16.85
C THR A 534 1.50 29.94 15.90
N ASP A 535 2.74 29.84 16.38
CA ASP A 535 3.92 30.09 15.54
C ASP A 535 4.09 29.03 14.43
N GLN A 536 3.63 27.80 14.64
CA GLN A 536 3.55 26.80 13.58
C GLN A 536 2.57 27.23 12.47
N MET A 537 1.43 27.83 12.83
CA MET A 537 0.47 28.38 11.85
C MET A 537 1.07 29.56 11.08
N LYS A 538 1.79 30.46 11.76
CA LYS A 538 2.53 31.56 11.09
C LYS A 538 3.55 31.01 10.09
N LYS A 539 4.34 30.01 10.51
CA LYS A 539 5.31 29.36 9.63
C LYS A 539 4.65 28.74 8.40
N THR A 540 3.55 28.00 8.55
CA THR A 540 2.82 27.42 7.40
C THR A 540 2.34 28.47 6.40
N VAL A 541 2.00 29.68 6.84
CA VAL A 541 1.62 30.79 5.94
C VAL A 541 2.85 31.39 5.26
N TYR A 542 3.92 31.68 6.00
CA TYR A 542 5.14 32.29 5.43
C TYR A 542 5.95 31.35 4.51
N ASP A 543 5.98 30.04 4.81
CA ASP A 543 6.63 29.03 3.98
C ASP A 543 5.90 28.84 2.62
N ASN A 544 4.62 29.24 2.52
CA ASN A 544 3.88 29.21 1.26
C ASN A 544 4.13 30.48 0.43
N ILE A 545 5.01 30.36 -0.56
CA ILE A 545 5.39 31.44 -1.49
C ILE A 545 4.59 31.46 -2.80
N TRP A 546 3.60 30.56 -2.98
CA TRP A 546 2.87 30.39 -4.24
C TRP A 546 1.58 31.23 -4.26
N HIS A 547 1.54 32.22 -5.16
CA HIS A 547 0.43 33.18 -5.26
C HIS A 547 -0.95 32.53 -5.38
N ASP A 548 -1.18 31.67 -6.38
CA ASP A 548 -2.47 30.98 -6.57
C ASP A 548 -2.88 30.11 -5.37
N SER A 549 -1.91 29.53 -4.65
CA SER A 549 -2.18 28.74 -3.45
C SER A 549 -2.71 29.64 -2.32
N LEU A 550 -2.07 30.79 -2.10
CA LEU A 550 -2.50 31.77 -1.12
C LEU A 550 -3.84 32.42 -1.48
N VAL A 551 -4.11 32.71 -2.76
CA VAL A 551 -5.42 33.21 -3.23
C VAL A 551 -6.53 32.22 -2.88
N ASN A 552 -6.34 30.94 -3.20
CA ASN A 552 -7.32 29.88 -2.89
C ASN A 552 -7.48 29.67 -1.37
N TRP A 553 -6.41 29.75 -0.60
CA TRP A 553 -6.46 29.65 0.86
C TRP A 553 -7.23 30.83 1.46
N LEU A 554 -6.95 32.08 1.05
CA LEU A 554 -7.66 33.26 1.53
C LEU A 554 -9.17 33.18 1.23
N LYS A 555 -9.53 32.68 0.04
CA LYS A 555 -10.94 32.43 -0.35
C LYS A 555 -11.64 31.30 0.43
N SER A 556 -10.90 30.41 1.09
CA SER A 556 -11.50 29.32 1.90
C SER A 556 -12.09 29.82 3.23
N PHE A 557 -11.64 30.99 3.71
CA PHE A 557 -12.18 31.63 4.91
C PHE A 557 -13.51 32.34 4.62
N ARG A 558 -14.61 31.63 4.86
CA ARG A 558 -15.98 32.19 4.84
C ARG A 558 -16.12 33.43 5.73
#